data_AF-A0A8I2JZW6-F1
#
_entry.id   AF-A0A8I2JZW6-F1
#
_cell.length_a   1.000
_cell.length_b   1.000
_cell.length_c   1.000
_cell.angle_alpha   90.00
_cell.angle_beta   90.00
_cell.angle_gamma   90.00
#
_symmetry.space_group_name_H-M   'P 1'
#
loop_
_entity.id
_entity.type
_entity.pdbx_description
1 polymer ?
#
loop_
_entity_poly.entity_id
_entity_poly.type
_entity_poly.pdbx_seq_one_letter_code
_entity_poly.pdbx_strand_id
1 'polypeptide(L)'
;MMAAQKERDKRERQAARTKAANLLDKAVEGLRKAGSQDDLPYGLLARAKFFRWQRQYDRAWADLNEAKEIAGTGSMYLHLCDYHLEAGRLCLAEGKTEEADHHFSMAKKMIEETGYHRRDKEVERLRREEDIKIVEEG
;
A
#
# COMPACT_ATOMS: atom_id res chain seq x y z
N MET A 1 8.64 30.10 22.87
CA MET A 1 9.63 29.24 22.17
C MET A 1 9.04 27.93 21.64
N MET A 2 8.26 27.16 22.40
CA MET A 2 7.71 25.86 21.95
C MET A 2 6.75 25.93 20.73
N ALA A 3 5.94 26.97 20.57
CA ALA A 3 5.01 27.11 19.44
C ALA A 3 5.72 27.33 18.09
N ALA A 4 6.80 28.13 18.09
CA ALA A 4 7.61 28.38 16.90
C ALA A 4 8.36 27.10 16.43
N GLN A 5 8.81 26.28 17.39
CA GLN A 5 9.43 25.00 17.07
C GLN A 5 8.43 24.02 16.45
N LYS A 6 7.22 23.89 17.02
CA LYS A 6 6.16 23.03 16.46
C LYS A 6 5.78 23.41 15.03
N GLU A 7 5.69 24.70 14.72
CA GLU A 7 5.40 25.16 13.36
C GLU A 7 6.54 24.93 12.39
N ARG A 8 7.79 25.06 12.84
CA ARG A 8 8.97 24.70 12.03
C ARG A 8 8.96 23.21 11.71
N ASP A 9 8.78 22.35 12.70
CA ASP A 9 8.75 20.89 12.53
C ASP A 9 7.62 20.47 11.57
N LYS A 10 6.45 21.12 11.67
CA LYS A 10 5.32 20.90 10.76
C LYS A 10 5.66 21.27 9.32
N ARG A 11 6.34 22.39 9.09
CA ARG A 11 6.80 22.83 7.76
C ARG A 11 7.83 21.88 7.17
N GLU A 12 8.81 21.44 7.97
CA GLU A 12 9.82 20.47 7.54
C GLU A 12 9.20 19.12 7.17
N ARG A 13 8.25 18.64 7.97
CA ARG A 13 7.45 17.44 7.64
C ARG A 13 6.66 17.63 6.34
N GLN A 14 6.04 18.80 6.14
CA GLN A 14 5.32 19.08 4.90
C GLN A 14 6.25 19.07 3.69
N ALA A 15 7.42 19.71 3.79
CA ALA A 15 8.40 19.74 2.71
C ALA A 15 8.92 18.33 2.37
N ALA A 16 9.21 17.51 3.39
CA ALA A 16 9.61 16.12 3.21
C ALA A 16 8.53 15.30 2.49
N ARG A 17 7.26 15.50 2.85
CA ARG A 17 6.12 14.85 2.18
C ARG A 17 5.97 15.26 0.72
N THR A 18 6.09 16.55 0.42
CA THR A 18 6.07 17.03 -0.97
C THR A 18 7.22 16.47 -1.78
N LYS A 19 8.43 16.42 -1.20
CA LYS A 19 9.60 15.81 -1.86
C LYS A 19 9.38 14.33 -2.14
N ALA A 20 8.85 13.57 -1.17
CA ALA A 20 8.53 12.16 -1.34
C ALA A 20 7.50 11.93 -2.45
N ALA A 21 6.40 12.71 -2.48
CA ALA A 21 5.40 12.64 -3.54
C ALA A 21 6.02 12.85 -4.93
N ASN A 22 6.83 13.91 -5.09
CA ASN A 22 7.49 14.21 -6.36
C ASN A 22 8.45 13.11 -6.81
N LEU A 23 9.14 12.45 -5.88
CA LEU A 23 10.04 11.33 -6.20
C LEU A 23 9.27 10.09 -6.64
N LEU A 24 8.15 9.78 -5.97
CA LEU A 24 7.28 8.67 -6.35
C LEU A 24 6.62 8.89 -7.71
N ASP A 25 6.16 10.10 -8.00
CA ASP A 25 5.61 10.44 -9.31
C ASP A 25 6.65 10.29 -10.42
N LYS A 26 7.88 10.77 -10.20
CA LYS A 26 8.98 10.58 -11.14
C LYS A 26 9.35 9.11 -11.32
N ALA A 27 9.30 8.31 -10.26
CA ALA A 27 9.60 6.88 -10.33
C ALA A 27 8.55 6.15 -11.20
N VAL A 28 7.26 6.39 -10.95
CA VAL A 28 6.17 5.81 -11.75
C VAL A 28 6.26 6.26 -13.20
N GLU A 29 6.47 7.55 -13.46
CA GLU A 29 6.65 8.07 -14.82
C GLU A 29 7.87 7.46 -15.53
N GLY A 30 8.97 7.25 -14.81
CA GLY A 30 10.15 6.57 -15.32
C GLY A 30 9.87 5.11 -15.70
N LEU A 31 9.16 4.37 -14.84
CA LEU A 31 8.73 2.99 -15.11
C LEU A 31 7.82 2.90 -16.33
N ARG A 32 6.86 3.83 -16.47
CA ARG A 32 6.01 3.92 -17.67
C ARG A 32 6.83 4.11 -18.94
N LYS A 33 7.82 5.02 -18.91
CA LYS A 33 8.71 5.29 -20.06
C LYS A 33 9.64 4.14 -20.38
N ALA A 34 10.04 3.35 -19.39
CA ALA A 34 10.89 2.19 -19.59
C ALA A 34 10.16 1.06 -20.36
N GLY A 35 8.83 1.06 -20.39
CA GLY A 35 8.02 0.09 -21.14
C GLY A 35 8.01 -1.32 -20.55
N SER A 36 8.75 -1.57 -19.46
CA SER A 36 8.69 -2.81 -18.67
C SER A 36 7.41 -2.79 -17.84
N GLN A 37 6.38 -3.52 -18.27
CA GLN A 37 5.12 -3.61 -17.56
C GLN A 37 5.24 -4.39 -16.24
N ASP A 38 6.26 -5.22 -16.08
CA ASP A 38 6.43 -6.08 -14.92
C ASP A 38 6.85 -5.30 -13.65
N ASP A 39 7.58 -4.20 -13.82
CA ASP A 39 8.10 -3.40 -12.70
C ASP A 39 7.13 -2.28 -12.27
N LEU A 40 6.24 -1.87 -13.18
CA LEU A 40 5.29 -0.78 -12.95
C LEU A 40 4.39 -1.00 -11.72
N PRO A 41 3.85 -2.21 -11.45
CA PRO A 41 3.08 -2.47 -10.24
C PRO A 41 3.82 -2.16 -8.95
N TYR A 42 5.14 -2.36 -8.86
CA TYR A 42 5.90 -2.02 -7.65
C TYR A 42 5.93 -0.52 -7.38
N GLY A 43 6.09 0.29 -8.44
CA GLY A 43 6.02 1.75 -8.34
C GLY A 43 4.64 2.23 -7.90
N LEU A 44 3.59 1.65 -8.48
CA LEU A 44 2.19 1.95 -8.14
C LEU A 44 1.87 1.58 -6.68
N LEU A 45 2.26 0.39 -6.23
CA LEU A 45 2.06 -0.05 -4.84
C LEU A 45 2.78 0.84 -3.83
N ALA A 46 4.02 1.25 -4.13
CA ALA A 46 4.78 2.16 -3.28
C ALA A 46 4.10 3.54 -3.16
N ARG A 47 3.56 4.05 -4.27
CA ARG A 47 2.85 5.33 -4.30
C ARG A 47 1.47 5.24 -3.63
N ALA A 48 0.74 4.14 -3.80
CA ALA A 48 -0.50 3.86 -3.08
C ALA A 48 -0.30 3.86 -1.57
N LYS A 49 0.74 3.19 -1.07
CA LYS A 49 1.10 3.17 0.36
C LYS A 49 1.36 4.57 0.91
N PHE A 50 2.05 5.42 0.14
CA PHE A 50 2.28 6.81 0.51
C PHE A 50 0.97 7.60 0.57
N PHE A 51 0.09 7.45 -0.42
CA PHE A 51 -1.21 8.12 -0.42
C PHE A 51 -2.11 7.67 0.73
N ARG A 52 -2.09 6.39 1.10
CA ARG A 52 -2.79 5.88 2.29
C ARG A 52 -2.32 6.56 3.57
N TRP A 53 -1.01 6.67 3.79
CA TRP A 53 -0.46 7.39 4.96
C TRP A 53 -0.84 8.87 4.98
N GLN A 54 -1.05 9.44 3.82
CA GLN A 54 -1.50 10.82 3.64
C GLN A 54 -3.02 10.99 3.69
N ARG A 55 -3.77 9.89 3.91
CA ARG A 55 -5.24 9.82 3.87
C ARG A 55 -5.84 10.29 2.53
N GLN A 56 -5.10 10.12 1.45
CA GLN A 56 -5.53 10.40 0.08
C GLN A 56 -6.05 9.12 -0.58
N TYR A 57 -7.14 8.59 -0.04
CA TYR A 57 -7.60 7.23 -0.35
C TYR A 57 -7.97 7.04 -1.82
N ASP A 58 -8.62 8.02 -2.45
CA ASP A 58 -8.98 7.97 -3.87
C ASP A 58 -7.75 7.77 -4.77
N ARG A 59 -6.63 8.44 -4.44
CA ARG A 59 -5.37 8.31 -5.18
C ARG A 59 -4.71 6.96 -4.93
N ALA A 60 -4.79 6.46 -3.70
CA ALA A 60 -4.29 5.13 -3.38
C ALA A 60 -5.06 4.05 -4.15
N TRP A 61 -6.39 4.15 -4.22
CA TRP A 61 -7.21 3.24 -5.02
C TRP A 61 -6.94 3.33 -6.51
N ALA A 62 -6.71 4.52 -7.06
CA ALA A 62 -6.34 4.68 -8.47
C ALA A 62 -5.06 3.89 -8.82
N ASP A 63 -4.02 4.04 -8.00
CA ASP A 63 -2.76 3.29 -8.17
C ASP A 63 -2.96 1.77 -8.00
N LEU A 64 -3.76 1.35 -7.02
CA LEU A 64 -4.04 -0.07 -6.77
C LEU A 64 -4.83 -0.72 -7.91
N ASN A 65 -5.84 -0.03 -8.45
CA ASN A 65 -6.64 -0.54 -9.54
C ASN A 65 -5.79 -0.73 -10.79
N GLU A 66 -4.91 0.23 -11.10
CA GLU A 66 -3.98 0.08 -12.22
C GLU A 66 -3.00 -1.08 -12.00
N ALA A 67 -2.45 -1.22 -10.79
CA ALA A 67 -1.56 -2.35 -10.47
C ALA A 67 -2.26 -3.70 -10.63
N LYS A 68 -3.55 -3.79 -10.26
CA LYS A 68 -4.39 -4.97 -10.43
C LYS A 68 -4.67 -5.27 -11.90
N GLU A 69 -4.96 -4.26 -12.71
CA GLU A 69 -5.19 -4.42 -14.15
C GLU A 69 -3.96 -5.00 -14.85
N ILE A 70 -2.77 -4.49 -14.52
CA ILE A 70 -1.50 -5.02 -15.03
C ILE A 70 -1.31 -6.49 -14.58
N ALA A 71 -1.53 -6.77 -13.29
CA ALA A 71 -1.39 -8.11 -12.73
C ALA A 71 -2.41 -9.14 -13.28
N GLY A 72 -3.57 -8.69 -13.76
CA GLY A 72 -4.66 -9.54 -14.25
C GLY A 72 -4.43 -10.17 -15.63
N THR A 73 -3.34 -9.83 -16.32
CA THR A 73 -3.08 -10.27 -17.71
C THR A 73 -2.17 -11.50 -17.87
N GLY A 74 -1.74 -12.14 -16.78
CA GLY A 74 -0.89 -13.33 -16.85
C GLY A 74 -0.42 -13.83 -15.48
N SER A 75 0.59 -14.71 -15.48
CA SER A 75 1.22 -15.46 -14.38
C SER A 75 1.80 -14.64 -13.20
N MET A 76 1.31 -13.41 -12.99
CA MET A 76 1.79 -12.40 -12.05
C MET A 76 1.07 -12.46 -10.71
N TYR A 77 0.81 -13.67 -10.20
CA TYR A 77 0.15 -13.91 -8.91
C TYR A 77 0.79 -13.13 -7.74
N LEU A 78 2.09 -12.86 -7.84
CA LEU A 78 2.83 -12.05 -6.88
C LEU A 78 2.27 -10.63 -6.73
N HIS A 79 2.04 -9.93 -7.84
CA HIS A 79 1.56 -8.55 -7.81
C HIS A 79 0.11 -8.47 -7.36
N LEU A 80 -0.68 -9.49 -7.69
CA LEU A 80 -2.05 -9.59 -7.21
C LEU A 80 -2.11 -9.85 -5.70
N CYS A 81 -1.17 -10.63 -5.15
CA CYS A 81 -1.01 -10.79 -3.71
C CYS A 81 -0.61 -9.46 -3.04
N ASP A 82 0.42 -8.77 -3.55
CA ASP A 82 0.86 -7.48 -3.00
C ASP A 82 -0.26 -6.40 -3.13
N TYR A 83 -1.08 -6.46 -4.18
CA TYR A 83 -2.31 -5.66 -4.31
C TYR A 83 -3.29 -5.96 -3.17
N HIS A 84 -3.62 -7.23 -2.92
CA HIS A 84 -4.57 -7.59 -1.87
C HIS A 84 -4.07 -7.18 -0.47
N LEU A 85 -2.77 -7.30 -0.20
CA LEU A 85 -2.18 -6.84 1.05
C LEU A 85 -2.35 -5.33 1.25
N GLU A 86 -2.06 -4.52 0.23
CA GLU A 86 -2.18 -3.06 0.37
C GLU A 86 -3.63 -2.57 0.30
N ALA A 87 -4.49 -3.22 -0.50
CA ALA A 87 -5.92 -2.96 -0.54
C ALA A 87 -6.57 -3.22 0.82
N GLY A 88 -6.23 -4.32 1.50
CA GLY A 88 -6.71 -4.58 2.86
C GLY A 88 -6.26 -3.51 3.87
N ARG A 89 -5.00 -3.07 3.81
CA ARG A 89 -4.51 -1.95 4.63
C ARG A 89 -5.22 -0.63 4.34
N LEU A 90 -5.57 -0.38 3.08
CA LEU A 90 -6.31 0.80 2.67
C LEU A 90 -7.75 0.75 3.18
N CYS A 91 -8.44 -0.39 3.05
CA CYS A 91 -9.76 -0.61 3.64
C CYS A 91 -9.74 -0.38 5.16
N LEU A 92 -8.74 -0.92 5.89
CA LEU A 92 -8.58 -0.65 7.33
C LEU A 92 -8.36 0.84 7.65
N ALA A 93 -7.67 1.59 6.79
CA ALA A 93 -7.47 3.03 6.97
C ALA A 93 -8.74 3.84 6.67
N GLU A 94 -9.61 3.31 5.82
CA GLU A 94 -10.94 3.86 5.51
C GLU A 94 -12.03 3.44 6.51
N GLY A 95 -11.73 2.51 7.43
CA GLY A 95 -12.71 1.95 8.38
C GLY A 95 -13.61 0.85 7.80
N LYS A 96 -13.24 0.29 6.64
CA LYS A 96 -13.95 -0.77 5.92
C LYS A 96 -13.40 -2.14 6.34
N THR A 97 -13.80 -2.62 7.51
CA THR A 97 -13.22 -3.84 8.11
C THR A 97 -13.57 -5.11 7.36
N GLU A 98 -14.83 -5.28 6.93
CA GLU A 98 -15.26 -6.48 6.18
C GLU A 98 -14.52 -6.60 4.84
N GLU A 99 -14.34 -5.49 4.12
CA GLU A 99 -13.60 -5.47 2.87
C GLU A 99 -12.10 -5.69 3.07
N ALA A 100 -11.55 -5.27 4.22
CA ALA A 100 -10.17 -5.57 4.58
C ALA A 100 -9.98 -7.08 4.79
N ASP A 101 -10.87 -7.72 5.55
CA ASP A 101 -10.82 -9.15 5.82
C ASP A 101 -10.93 -9.98 4.54
N HIS A 102 -11.80 -9.56 3.62
CA HIS A 102 -11.90 -10.17 2.29
C HIS A 102 -10.55 -10.10 1.56
N HIS A 103 -9.91 -8.94 1.53
CA HIS A 103 -8.63 -8.78 0.85
C HIS A 103 -7.50 -9.57 1.52
N PHE A 104 -7.42 -9.62 2.84
CA PHE A 104 -6.42 -10.43 3.53
C PHE A 104 -6.63 -11.93 3.31
N SER A 105 -7.88 -12.38 3.29
CA SER A 105 -8.23 -13.77 2.97
C SER A 105 -7.77 -14.15 1.56
N MET A 106 -7.98 -13.26 0.58
CA MET A 106 -7.50 -13.45 -0.79
C MET A 106 -5.96 -13.48 -0.87
N ALA A 107 -5.28 -12.55 -0.20
CA ALA A 107 -3.82 -12.53 -0.14
C ALA A 107 -3.25 -13.80 0.48
N LYS A 108 -3.86 -14.27 1.58
CA LYS A 108 -3.48 -15.52 2.27
C LYS A 108 -3.61 -16.72 1.34
N LYS A 109 -4.77 -16.87 0.68
CA LYS A 109 -5.00 -17.95 -0.28
C LYS A 109 -3.95 -17.97 -1.40
N MET A 110 -3.61 -16.79 -1.94
CA MET A 110 -2.59 -16.68 -2.99
C MET A 110 -1.19 -17.09 -2.50
N ILE A 111 -0.82 -16.75 -1.27
CA ILE A 111 0.48 -17.14 -0.70
C ILE A 111 0.57 -18.65 -0.54
N GLU A 112 -0.51 -19.27 -0.04
CA GLU A 112 -0.63 -20.72 0.11
C GLU A 112 -0.56 -21.45 -1.25
N GLU A 113 -1.26 -20.96 -2.27
CA GLU A 113 -1.30 -21.56 -3.60
C GLU A 113 0.00 -21.41 -4.39
N THR A 114 0.76 -20.33 -4.17
CA THR A 114 1.99 -20.04 -4.92
C THR A 114 3.27 -20.55 -4.23
N GLY A 115 3.18 -21.02 -2.98
CA GLY A 115 4.36 -21.39 -2.17
C GLY A 115 5.28 -20.20 -1.89
N TYR A 116 4.75 -18.97 -1.98
CA TYR A 116 5.54 -17.75 -1.99
C TYR A 116 5.84 -17.22 -0.58
N HIS A 117 6.65 -18.00 0.14
CA HIS A 117 6.98 -17.78 1.57
C HIS A 117 7.79 -16.50 1.87
N ARG A 118 8.20 -15.72 0.85
CA ARG A 118 8.89 -14.43 1.07
C ARG A 118 8.00 -13.36 1.72
N ARG A 119 6.67 -13.52 1.70
CA ARG A 119 5.69 -12.59 2.31
C ARG A 119 5.09 -13.10 3.63
N ASP A 120 5.54 -14.26 4.13
CA ASP A 120 5.00 -14.85 5.37
C ASP A 120 5.13 -13.89 6.57
N LYS A 121 6.23 -13.12 6.64
CA LYS A 121 6.44 -12.11 7.68
C LYS A 121 5.46 -10.94 7.62
N GLU A 122 4.97 -10.60 6.43
CA GLU A 122 3.99 -9.53 6.22
C GLU A 122 2.58 -10.03 6.57
N VAL A 123 2.28 -11.31 6.31
CA VAL A 123 1.04 -11.97 6.75
C VAL A 123 0.97 -12.10 8.28
N GLU A 124 2.06 -12.54 8.91
CA GLU A 124 2.14 -12.59 10.37
C GLU A 124 1.98 -11.20 11.02
N ARG A 125 2.49 -10.15 10.37
CA ARG A 125 2.32 -8.78 10.83
C ARG A 125 0.88 -8.30 10.72
N LEU A 126 0.17 -8.66 9.66
CA LEU A 126 -1.26 -8.33 9.49
C LEU A 126 -2.12 -8.98 10.58
N ARG A 127 -1.86 -10.25 10.93
CA ARG A 127 -2.53 -10.90 12.08
C ARG A 127 -2.33 -10.15 13.39
N ARG A 128 -1.13 -9.61 13.64
CA ARG A 128 -0.85 -8.81 14.84
C ARG A 128 -1.46 -7.41 14.82
N GLU A 129 -1.61 -6.78 13.65
CA GLU A 129 -2.30 -5.49 13.54
C GLU A 129 -3.82 -5.65 13.73
N GLU A 130 -4.40 -6.79 13.35
CA GLU A 130 -5.76 -7.21 13.74
C GLU A 130 -5.88 -7.39 15.25
N ASP A 131 -4.92 -8.07 15.90
CA ASP A 131 -4.92 -8.26 17.36
C ASP A 131 -4.83 -6.93 18.15
N ILE A 132 -4.07 -5.94 17.65
CA ILE A 132 -3.94 -4.64 18.32
C ILE A 132 -5.25 -3.84 18.29
N LYS A 133 -6.06 -3.97 17.23
CA LYS A 133 -7.36 -3.30 17.15
C LYS A 133 -8.42 -3.93 18.05
N ILE A 134 -8.34 -5.24 18.32
CA ILE A 134 -9.27 -5.94 19.22
C ILE A 134 -9.01 -5.58 20.70
N VAL A 135 -7.76 -5.26 21.06
CA VAL A 135 -7.39 -4.94 22.46
C VAL A 135 -7.66 -3.47 22.81
N GLU A 136 -7.77 -2.56 21.85
CA GLU A 136 -8.12 -1.14 22.11
C GLU A 136 -9.64 -0.88 22.20
N GLU A 137 -10.47 -1.86 21.86
CA GLU A 137 -11.95 -1.80 21.96
C GLU A 137 -12.55 -2.70 23.07
N GLY A 138 -11.71 -3.26 23.97
CA GLY A 138 -12.13 -4.00 25.17
C GLY A 138 -11.75 -3.29 26.46
#